data_AF-A0A8T5HV33-F1
#
_entry.id   AF-A0A8T5HV33-F1
#
_cell.length_a   1.000
_cell.length_b   1.000
_cell.length_c   1.000
_cell.angle_alpha   90.00
_cell.angle_beta   90.00
_cell.angle_gamma   90.00
#
_symmetry.space_group_name_H-M   'P 1'
#
loop_
_entity.id
_entity.type
_entity.pdbx_description
1 polymer ?
#
loop_
_entity_poly.entity_id
_entity_poly.type
_entity_poly.pdbx_seq_one_letter_code
_entity_poly.pdbx_strand_id
1 'polypeptide(L)'
;MGWIKSILVSFAILLVIFSIGVISLSDKQIPASLFGGKEVFSPSDWVKENQIKVYRNKVVLDIEGATWASFTDTNSMDPFIDETSNAIEILPEDADSINVGDVISYKSSYGTIIHRVIEKGTDKDGPYFIVKGDNNKFQDPFKVRFDQIKGVVVAVVY
;
A
#
# COMPACT_ATOMS: atom_id res chain seq x y z
N MET A 1 46.84 11.00 -43.29
CA MET A 1 47.18 10.51 -41.93
C MET A 1 46.59 11.35 -40.78
N GLY A 2 46.40 12.67 -40.91
CA GLY A 2 45.95 13.53 -39.80
C GLY A 2 44.49 13.32 -39.33
N TRP A 3 43.59 12.98 -40.24
CA TRP A 3 42.16 12.76 -39.92
C TRP A 3 41.90 11.60 -38.96
N ILE A 4 42.64 10.49 -39.10
CA ILE A 4 42.57 9.32 -38.20
C ILE A 4 42.98 9.70 -36.78
N LYS A 5 44.02 10.54 -36.62
CA LYS A 5 44.43 11.05 -35.31
C LYS A 5 43.34 11.93 -34.68
N SER A 6 42.68 12.78 -35.46
CA SER A 6 41.59 13.63 -34.98
C SER A 6 40.37 12.81 -34.51
N ILE A 7 40.02 11.75 -35.24
CA ILE A 7 38.94 10.82 -34.87
C ILE A 7 39.27 10.09 -33.58
N LEU A 8 40.50 9.58 -33.43
CA LEU A 8 40.94 8.88 -32.21
C LEU A 8 40.91 9.81 -30.99
N VAL A 9 41.34 11.07 -31.14
CA VAL A 9 41.30 12.06 -30.05
C VAL A 9 39.85 12.39 -29.67
N SER A 10 38.96 12.57 -30.65
CA SER A 10 37.54 12.85 -30.39
C SER A 10 36.85 11.69 -29.68
N PHE A 11 37.17 10.45 -30.06
CA PHE A 11 36.64 9.25 -29.41
C PHE A 11 37.14 9.10 -27.97
N ALA A 12 38.43 9.37 -27.72
CA ALA A 12 38.98 9.37 -26.36
C ALA A 12 38.31 10.42 -25.46
N ILE A 13 38.04 11.62 -25.98
CA ILE A 13 37.31 12.68 -25.24
C ILE A 13 35.88 12.22 -24.91
N LEU A 14 35.19 11.59 -25.87
CA LEU A 14 33.83 11.07 -25.66
C LEU A 14 33.82 10.00 -24.55
N LEU A 15 34.80 9.09 -24.54
CA LEU A 15 34.92 8.07 -23.51
C LEU A 15 35.18 8.66 -22.13
N VAL A 16 35.98 9.73 -22.03
CA VAL A 16 36.23 10.43 -20.76
C VAL A 16 34.95 11.11 -20.27
N ILE A 17 34.22 11.82 -21.14
CA ILE A 17 32.95 12.46 -20.78
C ILE A 17 31.92 11.41 -20.35
N PHE A 18 31.83 10.30 -21.07
CA PHE A 18 30.95 9.18 -20.71
C PHE A 18 31.33 8.59 -19.34
N SER A 19 32.63 8.38 -19.09
CA SER A 19 33.12 7.85 -17.80
C SER A 19 32.81 8.79 -16.65
N ILE A 20 33.01 10.11 -16.82
CA ILE A 20 32.66 11.13 -15.83
C ILE A 20 31.15 11.15 -15.58
N GLY A 21 30.34 11.04 -16.64
CA GLY A 21 28.89 10.93 -16.54
C GLY A 21 28.46 9.71 -15.74
N VAL A 22 29.05 8.54 -16.01
CA VAL A 22 28.79 7.29 -15.29
C VAL A 22 29.19 7.40 -13.81
N ILE A 23 30.36 7.97 -13.50
CA ILE A 23 30.79 8.21 -12.11
C ILE A 23 29.82 9.17 -11.40
N SER A 24 29.42 10.26 -12.04
CA SER A 24 28.46 11.22 -11.48
C SER A 24 27.05 10.63 -11.29
N LEU A 25 26.67 9.62 -12.07
CA LEU A 25 25.43 8.85 -11.91
C LEU A 25 25.56 7.78 -10.82
N SER A 26 26.75 7.22 -10.63
CA SER A 26 27.02 6.18 -9.62
C SER A 26 26.78 6.66 -8.19
N ASP A 27 27.00 7.95 -7.91
CA ASP A 27 26.80 8.52 -6.57
C ASP A 27 25.36 8.99 -6.32
N LYS A 28 24.52 9.02 -7.35
CA LYS A 28 23.11 9.42 -7.24
C LYS A 28 22.24 8.17 -7.16
N GLN A 29 21.70 7.91 -5.97
CA GLN A 29 20.63 6.94 -5.81
C GLN A 29 19.41 7.43 -6.61
N ILE A 30 19.08 6.76 -7.70
CA ILE A 30 17.88 7.02 -8.48
C ILE A 30 16.80 6.04 -8.00
N PRO A 31 15.65 6.51 -7.48
CA PRO A 31 14.57 5.62 -7.08
C PRO A 31 14.14 4.73 -8.25
N ALA A 32 14.08 3.42 -8.02
CA ALA A 32 13.62 2.45 -9.02
C ALA A 32 12.17 2.72 -9.48
N SER A 33 11.39 3.46 -8.69
CA SER A 33 10.03 3.90 -9.03
C SER A 33 9.97 4.75 -10.30
N LEU A 34 11.07 5.42 -10.70
CA LEU A 34 11.16 6.14 -11.97
C LEU A 34 11.17 5.22 -13.20
N PHE A 35 11.40 3.91 -13.00
CA PHE A 35 11.57 2.95 -14.08
C PHE A 35 10.63 1.73 -14.02
N GLY A 36 9.78 1.59 -12.99
CA GLY A 36 8.89 0.43 -12.96
C GLY A 36 8.19 0.19 -11.65
N GLY A 37 6.96 0.69 -11.56
CA GLY A 37 5.92 0.17 -10.70
C GLY A 37 4.58 0.50 -11.33
N LYS A 38 3.70 -0.49 -11.49
CA LYS A 38 2.30 -0.18 -11.81
C LYS A 38 1.70 0.43 -10.55
N GLU A 39 1.13 1.63 -10.65
CA GLU A 39 0.38 2.22 -9.54
C GLU A 39 -0.77 1.29 -9.16
N VAL A 40 -0.91 1.05 -7.85
CA VAL A 40 -1.98 0.25 -7.27
C VAL A 40 -2.68 1.10 -6.23
N PHE A 41 -4.00 0.95 -6.14
CA PHE A 41 -4.80 1.64 -5.13
C PHE A 41 -4.26 1.34 -3.72
N SER A 42 -4.00 2.41 -2.98
CA SER A 42 -3.53 2.37 -1.60
C SER A 42 -4.64 2.84 -0.67
N PRO A 43 -4.56 2.54 0.64
CA PRO A 43 -5.57 2.98 1.59
C PRO A 43 -5.76 4.49 1.58
N SER A 44 -6.99 4.91 1.89
CA SER A 44 -7.37 6.31 2.05
C SER A 44 -6.72 6.91 3.30
N ASP A 45 -6.67 8.24 3.33
CA ASP A 45 -6.13 9.01 4.46
C ASP A 45 -7.16 9.12 5.61
N TRP A 46 -7.37 8.00 6.31
CA TRP A 46 -8.31 7.86 7.44
C TRP A 46 -7.85 8.55 8.72
N VAL A 47 -6.54 8.72 8.90
CA VAL A 47 -5.95 9.36 10.09
C VAL A 47 -5.04 10.48 9.62
N LYS A 48 -5.50 11.73 9.77
CA LYS A 48 -4.77 12.90 9.32
C LYS A 48 -3.48 13.06 10.11
N GLU A 49 -2.46 13.65 9.48
CA GLU A 49 -1.15 13.88 10.11
C GLU A 49 -1.26 14.62 11.46
N ASN A 50 -2.16 15.60 11.58
CA ASN A 50 -2.38 16.34 12.83
C ASN A 50 -3.00 15.49 13.96
N GLN A 51 -3.57 14.33 13.65
CA GLN A 51 -4.06 13.33 14.60
C GLN A 51 -2.95 12.37 15.05
N ILE A 52 -1.78 12.38 14.41
CA ILE A 52 -0.64 11.53 14.73
C ILE A 52 0.38 12.33 15.56
N LYS A 53 0.50 12.01 16.85
CA LYS A 53 1.42 12.70 17.76
C LYS A 53 2.54 11.76 18.18
N VAL A 54 3.74 12.06 17.74
CA VAL A 54 4.96 11.30 18.09
C VAL A 54 5.71 12.01 19.20
N TYR A 55 5.91 11.32 20.32
CA TYR A 55 6.66 11.78 21.47
C TYR A 55 7.88 10.87 21.68
N ARG A 56 8.81 11.30 22.54
CA ARG A 56 10.03 10.52 22.86
C ARG A 56 9.76 9.09 23.32
N ASN A 57 8.63 8.84 23.99
CA ASN A 57 8.32 7.55 24.62
C ASN A 57 6.96 6.97 24.21
N LYS A 58 6.22 7.60 23.29
CA LYS A 58 4.91 7.11 22.85
C LYS A 58 4.51 7.71 21.51
N VAL A 59 3.65 6.99 20.80
CA VAL A 59 2.86 7.51 19.69
C VAL A 59 1.41 7.56 20.13
N VAL A 60 0.71 8.64 19.82
CA VAL A 60 -0.72 8.81 20.12
C VAL A 60 -1.44 9.06 18.79
N LEU A 61 -2.43 8.22 18.49
CA LEU A 61 -3.39 8.45 17.43
C LEU A 61 -4.65 9.06 18.09
N ASP A 62 -4.94 10.31 17.74
CA ASP A 62 -6.08 11.08 18.26
C ASP A 62 -7.32 10.81 17.38
N ILE A 63 -7.86 9.61 17.54
CA ILE A 63 -8.97 9.06 16.74
C ILE A 63 -10.02 8.46 17.67
N GLU A 64 -11.29 8.66 17.34
CA GLU A 64 -12.41 8.11 18.10
C GLU A 64 -12.76 6.70 17.63
N GLY A 65 -13.22 5.85 18.55
CA GLY A 65 -13.74 4.52 18.20
C GLY A 65 -12.70 3.51 17.71
N ALA A 66 -11.40 3.75 17.93
CA ALA A 66 -10.35 2.83 17.53
C ALA A 66 -10.39 1.53 18.34
N THR A 67 -10.25 0.40 17.65
CA THR A 67 -10.22 -0.95 18.23
C THR A 67 -9.06 -1.77 17.70
N TRP A 68 -8.68 -2.80 18.45
CA TRP A 68 -7.78 -3.84 17.96
C TRP A 68 -8.46 -4.62 16.85
N ALA A 69 -7.83 -4.70 15.67
CA ALA A 69 -8.28 -5.59 14.62
C ALA A 69 -7.95 -7.03 15.01
N SER A 70 -8.93 -7.93 14.88
CA SER A 70 -8.75 -9.37 15.07
C SER A 70 -8.81 -10.05 13.71
N PHE A 71 -7.75 -10.77 13.33
CA PHE A 71 -7.68 -11.49 12.07
C PHE A 71 -7.32 -12.95 12.25
N THR A 72 -7.86 -13.78 11.37
CA THR A 72 -7.44 -15.16 11.23
C THR A 72 -6.15 -15.19 10.40
N ASP A 73 -5.10 -15.76 10.99
CA ASP A 73 -3.86 -16.02 10.27
C ASP A 73 -4.11 -17.01 9.12
N THR A 74 -3.90 -16.53 7.89
CA THR A 74 -4.15 -17.27 6.65
C THR A 74 -3.07 -17.06 5.60
N ASN A 75 -2.04 -16.23 5.88
CA ASN A 75 -1.04 -15.75 4.90
C ASN A 75 -1.62 -15.02 3.66
N SER A 76 -2.92 -14.71 3.65
CA SER A 76 -3.58 -14.10 2.48
C SER A 76 -3.26 -12.62 2.30
N MET A 77 -2.80 -11.97 3.37
CA MET A 77 -2.40 -10.57 3.37
C MET A 77 -0.88 -10.37 3.29
N ASP A 78 -0.07 -11.42 3.13
CA ASP A 78 1.37 -11.24 2.93
C ASP A 78 1.65 -10.39 1.67
N PRO A 79 2.66 -9.51 1.67
CA PRO A 79 3.57 -9.20 2.79
C PRO A 79 3.06 -8.06 3.69
N PHE A 80 1.79 -7.66 3.58
CA PHE A 80 1.24 -6.50 4.29
C PHE A 80 1.07 -6.75 5.79
N ILE A 81 0.49 -7.87 6.23
CA ILE A 81 0.40 -8.26 7.65
C ILE A 81 0.57 -9.77 7.79
N ASP A 82 1.10 -10.19 8.94
CA ASP A 82 1.38 -11.58 9.31
C ASP A 82 0.98 -11.82 10.79
N GLU A 83 1.13 -13.04 11.31
CA GLU A 83 0.68 -13.50 12.64
C GLU A 83 1.21 -12.66 13.82
N THR A 84 2.37 -12.01 13.67
CA THR A 84 2.99 -11.16 14.69
C THR A 84 2.59 -9.69 14.58
N SER A 85 1.92 -9.31 13.49
CA SER A 85 1.48 -7.95 13.24
C SER A 85 0.33 -7.57 14.18
N ASN A 86 0.27 -6.30 14.50
CA ASN A 86 -0.73 -5.69 15.36
C ASN A 86 -1.44 -4.63 14.55
N ALA A 87 -2.75 -4.74 14.37
CA ALA A 87 -3.51 -3.78 13.56
C ALA A 87 -4.55 -3.03 14.40
N ILE A 88 -4.69 -1.74 14.11
CA ILE A 88 -5.71 -0.87 14.69
C ILE A 88 -6.70 -0.53 13.58
N GLU A 89 -7.99 -0.61 13.90
CA GLU A 89 -9.08 -0.30 12.99
C GLU A 89 -10.05 0.72 13.60
N ILE A 90 -10.79 1.40 12.74
CA ILE A 90 -11.91 2.27 13.12
C ILE A 90 -13.17 1.80 12.42
N LEU A 91 -14.32 1.92 13.09
CA LEU A 91 -15.61 1.62 12.47
C LEU A 91 -15.98 2.77 11.51
N PRO A 92 -16.15 2.51 10.21
CA PRO A 92 -16.59 3.53 9.26
C PRO A 92 -18.03 3.96 9.57
N GLU A 93 -18.32 5.26 9.42
CA GLU A 93 -19.66 5.80 9.69
C GLU A 93 -20.69 5.35 8.64
N ASP A 94 -20.23 5.20 7.39
CA ASP A 94 -21.06 4.81 6.26
C ASP A 94 -20.24 4.08 5.17
N ALA A 95 -20.94 3.44 4.23
CA ALA A 95 -20.32 2.71 3.14
C ALA A 95 -19.61 3.61 2.11
N ASP A 96 -19.94 4.89 2.06
CA ASP A 96 -19.38 5.83 1.09
C ASP A 96 -17.96 6.26 1.49
N SER A 97 -17.68 6.36 2.79
CA SER A 97 -16.36 6.63 3.35
C SER A 97 -15.29 5.59 2.98
N ILE A 98 -15.68 4.34 2.73
CA ILE A 98 -14.76 3.25 2.36
C ILE A 98 -14.42 3.32 0.87
N ASN A 99 -13.14 3.39 0.53
CA ASN A 99 -12.68 3.52 -0.85
C ASN A 99 -11.90 2.30 -1.34
N VAL A 100 -11.76 2.21 -2.65
CA VAL A 100 -10.87 1.23 -3.29
C VAL A 100 -9.44 1.49 -2.82
N GLY A 101 -8.76 0.43 -2.36
CA GLY A 101 -7.43 0.49 -1.75
C GLY A 101 -7.43 0.34 -0.23
N ASP A 102 -8.54 0.64 0.44
CA ASP A 102 -8.68 0.43 1.89
C ASP A 102 -8.57 -1.04 2.26
N VAL A 103 -8.05 -1.31 3.46
CA VAL A 103 -7.99 -2.65 4.04
C VAL A 103 -9.06 -2.74 5.11
N ILE A 104 -10.02 -3.64 4.93
CA ILE A 104 -11.18 -3.77 5.82
C ILE A 104 -11.22 -5.13 6.48
N SER A 105 -11.67 -5.15 7.74
CA SER A 105 -12.05 -6.37 8.43
C SER A 105 -13.56 -6.61 8.29
N TYR A 106 -13.96 -7.85 8.05
CA TYR A 106 -15.37 -8.20 7.90
C TYR A 106 -15.68 -9.59 8.42
N LYS A 107 -16.95 -9.79 8.81
CA LYS A 107 -17.47 -11.07 9.26
C LYS A 107 -17.80 -11.96 8.06
N SER A 108 -17.22 -13.15 8.06
CA SER A 108 -17.51 -14.23 7.12
C SER A 108 -18.02 -15.48 7.86
N SER A 109 -18.37 -16.53 7.10
CA SER A 109 -18.65 -17.86 7.64
C SER A 109 -17.42 -18.52 8.31
N TYR A 110 -16.20 -18.06 8.01
CA TYR A 110 -14.94 -18.62 8.51
C TYR A 110 -14.34 -17.81 9.67
N GLY A 111 -15.02 -16.74 10.12
CA GLY A 111 -14.51 -15.83 11.14
C GLY A 111 -14.28 -14.41 10.59
N THR A 112 -13.45 -13.64 11.28
CA THR A 112 -13.06 -12.29 10.83
C THR A 112 -11.94 -12.40 9.80
N ILE A 113 -12.19 -11.91 8.59
CA ILE A 113 -11.21 -11.82 7.51
C ILE A 113 -10.81 -10.36 7.34
N ILE A 114 -9.55 -10.11 6.98
CA ILE A 114 -9.05 -8.77 6.63
C ILE A 114 -8.52 -8.83 5.20
N HIS A 115 -9.06 -8.02 4.29
CA HIS A 115 -8.63 -7.94 2.89
C HIS A 115 -8.73 -6.51 2.34
N ARG A 116 -8.07 -6.28 1.20
CA ARG A 116 -8.09 -5.00 0.51
C ARG A 116 -9.31 -4.88 -0.40
N VAL A 117 -9.99 -3.74 -0.33
CA VAL A 117 -11.06 -3.36 -1.26
C VAL A 117 -10.45 -3.11 -2.64
N ILE A 118 -10.89 -3.85 -3.63
CA ILE A 118 -10.47 -3.69 -5.04
C ILE A 118 -11.57 -3.09 -5.92
N GLU A 119 -12.82 -3.14 -5.47
CA GLU A 119 -13.97 -2.53 -6.13
C GLU A 119 -15.05 -2.21 -5.08
N LYS A 120 -15.85 -1.17 -5.32
CA LYS A 120 -17.08 -0.89 -4.59
C LYS A 120 -18.21 -0.56 -5.56
N GLY A 121 -19.44 -0.82 -5.15
CA GLY A 121 -20.62 -0.51 -5.95
C GLY A 121 -21.91 -0.56 -5.15
N THR A 122 -23.04 -0.50 -5.85
CA THR A 122 -24.36 -0.64 -5.26
C THR A 122 -25.19 -1.55 -6.15
N ASP A 123 -25.93 -2.46 -5.53
CA ASP A 123 -26.93 -3.28 -6.21
C ASP A 123 -28.27 -3.25 -5.47
N LYS A 124 -29.20 -4.13 -5.83
CA LYS A 124 -30.54 -4.22 -5.22
C LYS A 124 -30.52 -4.45 -3.70
N ASP A 125 -29.42 -4.98 -3.16
CA ASP A 125 -29.26 -5.28 -1.73
C ASP A 125 -28.42 -4.19 -1.02
N GLY A 126 -28.16 -3.06 -1.69
CA GLY A 126 -27.44 -1.92 -1.14
C GLY A 126 -25.96 -1.89 -1.53
N PRO A 127 -25.14 -1.10 -0.81
CA PRO A 127 -23.72 -0.97 -1.11
C PRO A 127 -22.98 -2.31 -0.91
N TYR A 128 -21.94 -2.52 -1.71
CA TYR A 128 -21.08 -3.69 -1.61
C TYR A 128 -19.63 -3.36 -1.92
N PHE A 129 -18.76 -4.26 -1.44
CA PHE A 129 -17.33 -4.23 -1.70
C PHE A 129 -16.89 -5.58 -2.26
N ILE A 130 -16.00 -5.54 -3.26
CA ILE A 130 -15.22 -6.70 -3.69
C ILE A 130 -13.84 -6.55 -3.06
N VAL A 131 -13.43 -7.59 -2.35
CA VAL A 131 -12.18 -7.59 -1.60
C VAL A 131 -11.26 -8.71 -2.08
N LYS A 132 -9.97 -8.56 -1.77
CA LYS A 132 -8.96 -9.54 -2.10
C LYS A 132 -7.80 -9.45 -1.10
N GLY A 133 -7.31 -10.59 -0.65
CA GLY A 133 -6.04 -10.67 0.07
C GLY A 133 -4.87 -10.26 -0.82
N ASP A 134 -3.94 -9.45 -0.31
CA ASP A 134 -2.81 -8.95 -1.09
C ASP A 134 -1.99 -10.09 -1.74
N ASN A 135 -1.85 -11.22 -1.06
CA ASN A 135 -1.16 -12.43 -1.53
C ASN A 135 -2.02 -13.37 -2.39
N ASN A 136 -3.32 -13.12 -2.52
CA ASN A 136 -4.21 -14.02 -3.26
C ASN A 136 -4.07 -13.82 -4.79
N LYS A 137 -4.36 -14.86 -5.58
CA LYS A 137 -4.42 -14.74 -7.06
C LYS A 137 -5.75 -14.17 -7.56
N PHE A 138 -6.82 -14.45 -6.82
CA PHE A 138 -8.19 -14.11 -7.18
C PHE A 138 -8.84 -13.32 -6.04
N GLN A 139 -9.86 -12.54 -6.39
CA GLN A 139 -10.73 -11.88 -5.42
C GLN A 139 -11.55 -12.89 -4.62
N ASP A 140 -12.09 -12.42 -3.50
CA ASP A 140 -13.01 -13.22 -2.71
C ASP A 140 -14.30 -13.53 -3.49
N PRO A 141 -14.88 -14.73 -3.29
CA PRO A 141 -16.00 -15.20 -4.10
C PRO A 141 -17.31 -14.45 -3.84
N PHE A 142 -17.43 -13.76 -2.70
CA PHE A 142 -18.66 -13.09 -2.27
C PHE A 142 -18.45 -11.60 -2.07
N LYS A 143 -19.49 -10.84 -2.37
CA LYS A 143 -19.58 -9.41 -2.05
C LYS A 143 -19.65 -9.22 -0.54
N VAL A 144 -18.84 -8.30 -0.01
CA VAL A 144 -18.92 -7.87 1.39
C VAL A 144 -19.96 -6.75 1.49
N ARG A 145 -20.93 -6.92 2.39
CA ARG A 145 -21.94 -5.90 2.70
C ARG A 145 -21.47 -5.03 3.87
N PHE A 146 -21.97 -3.80 3.91
CA PHE A 146 -21.55 -2.82 4.91
C PHE A 146 -21.81 -3.30 6.36
N ASP A 147 -22.90 -4.01 6.60
CA ASP A 147 -23.25 -4.59 7.91
C ASP A 147 -22.32 -5.74 8.35
N GLN A 148 -21.52 -6.29 7.43
CA GLN A 148 -20.49 -7.29 7.73
C GLN A 148 -19.17 -6.64 8.16
N ILE A 149 -18.95 -5.36 7.85
CA ILE A 149 -17.68 -4.67 8.10
C ILE A 149 -17.56 -4.40 9.60
N LYS A 150 -16.38 -4.70 10.14
CA LYS A 150 -16.04 -4.44 11.54
C LYS A 150 -15.17 -3.19 11.69
N GLY A 151 -14.30 -2.94 10.73
CA GLY A 151 -13.51 -1.72 10.69
C GLY A 151 -12.66 -1.59 9.45
N VAL A 152 -12.08 -0.41 9.29
CA VAL A 152 -11.03 -0.11 8.32
C VAL A 152 -9.71 0.00 9.05
N VAL A 153 -8.69 -0.71 8.57
CA VAL A 153 -7.35 -0.72 9.16
C VAL A 153 -6.67 0.62 8.92
N VAL A 154 -6.25 1.27 10.00
CA VAL A 154 -5.62 2.59 9.99
C VAL A 154 -4.18 2.60 10.47
N ALA A 155 -3.76 1.57 11.20
CA ALA A 155 -2.38 1.40 11.59
C ALA A 155 -2.02 -0.08 11.65
N VAL A 156 -0.77 -0.37 11.28
CA VAL A 156 -0.14 -1.68 11.45
C VAL A 156 1.16 -1.45 12.21
N VAL A 157 1.38 -2.25 13.25
CA VAL A 157 2.58 -2.27 14.09
C VAL A 157 3.17 -3.67 13.97
N TYR A 158 4.43 -3.74 13.56
CA TYR A 158 5.19 -4.99 13.45
C TYR A 158 6.14 -5.13 14.65
#